data_AF-A0A1V2AVM2-F1
#
_entry.id   AF-A0A1V2AVM2-F1
#
_cell.length_a   1.000
_cell.length_b   1.000
_cell.length_c   1.000
_cell.angle_alpha   90.00
_cell.angle_beta   90.00
_cell.angle_gamma   90.00
#
_symmetry.space_group_name_H-M   'P 1'
#
loop_
_entity.id
_entity.type
_entity.pdbx_description
1 polymer ?
#
loop_
_entity_poly.entity_id
_entity_poly.type
_entity_poly.pdbx_seq_one_letter_code
_entity_poly.pdbx_strand_id
1 'polypeptide(L)'
;MSKVTNLIITFSTLEDEQLVIEQIKLFDQELGFNIVSVNDERLPNVWYGGTRRLECCILIGAYNNLDLEKFILFLATKVEWEAADLVQLLVKEQEDMKFKLIDLSLKY
;
A
#
# COMPACT_ATOMS: atom_id res chain seq x y z
N MET A 1 -23.87 -6.68 -2.18
CA MET A 1 -22.85 -6.15 -3.12
C MET A 1 -21.55 -6.02 -2.35
N SER A 2 -20.41 -6.38 -2.94
CA SER A 2 -19.11 -6.18 -2.29
C SER A 2 -18.75 -4.70 -2.32
N LYS A 3 -18.18 -4.17 -1.22
CA LYS A 3 -17.62 -2.81 -1.16
C LYS A 3 -16.17 -2.88 -1.63
N VAL A 4 -15.85 -2.28 -2.78
CA VAL A 4 -14.47 -2.27 -3.30
C VAL A 4 -13.66 -1.16 -2.64
N THR A 5 -12.48 -1.49 -2.13
CA THR A 5 -11.49 -0.55 -1.58
C THR A 5 -10.20 -0.65 -2.38
N ASN A 6 -9.78 0.46 -2.97
CA ASN A 6 -8.51 0.59 -3.70
C ASN A 6 -7.46 1.20 -2.77
N LEU A 7 -6.28 0.61 -2.74
CA LEU A 7 -5.14 1.05 -1.94
C LEU A 7 -3.95 1.35 -2.84
N ILE A 8 -3.25 2.43 -2.53
CA ILE A 8 -1.90 2.71 -3.01
C ILE A 8 -1.06 3.04 -1.77
N ILE A 9 0.01 2.30 -1.54
CA ILE A 9 0.98 2.59 -0.47
C ILE A 9 2.23 3.12 -1.15
N THR A 10 2.71 4.27 -0.71
CA THR A 10 4.02 4.78 -1.13
C THR A 10 4.91 4.94 0.08
N PHE A 11 6.18 4.60 -0.07
CA PHE A 11 7.17 4.73 1.00
C PHE A 11 8.55 5.06 0.44
N SER A 12 9.48 5.36 1.36
CA SER A 12 10.84 5.77 1.03
C SER A 12 11.62 4.67 0.35
N THR A 13 12.51 5.02 -0.60
CA THR A 13 13.49 4.09 -1.16
C THR A 13 14.60 3.72 -0.17
N LEU A 14 14.56 4.24 1.05
CA LEU A 14 15.40 3.79 2.16
C LEU A 14 14.96 2.42 2.70
N GLU A 15 13.67 2.09 2.58
CA GLU A 15 13.11 0.81 3.02
C GLU A 15 13.55 -0.34 2.10
N ASP A 16 13.67 -1.55 2.65
CA ASP A 16 13.70 -2.78 1.86
C ASP A 16 12.27 -3.13 1.40
N GLU A 17 11.97 -2.82 0.12
CA GLU A 17 10.66 -3.05 -0.48
C GLU A 17 10.19 -4.51 -0.35
N GLN A 18 11.10 -5.48 -0.50
CA GLN A 18 10.72 -6.89 -0.43
C GLN A 18 10.36 -7.29 1.00
N LEU A 19 11.14 -6.83 1.98
CA LEU A 19 10.85 -7.05 3.39
C LEU A 19 9.51 -6.42 3.79
N VAL A 20 9.24 -5.18 3.35
CA VAL A 20 7.95 -4.50 3.60
C VAL A 20 6.79 -5.30 3.02
N ILE A 21 6.89 -5.79 1.78
CA ILE A 21 5.85 -6.62 1.16
C ILE A 21 5.61 -7.90 1.96
N GLU A 22 6.67 -8.56 2.43
CA GLU A 22 6.57 -9.78 3.23
C GLU A 22 5.88 -9.53 4.57
N GLN A 23 6.19 -8.42 5.25
CA GLN A 23 5.50 -8.02 6.47
C GLN A 23 4.03 -7.70 6.22
N ILE A 24 3.72 -6.94 5.15
CA ILE A 24 2.34 -6.55 4.84
C ILE A 24 1.46 -7.76 4.50
N LYS A 25 2.03 -8.79 3.87
CA LYS A 25 1.31 -10.06 3.60
C LYS A 25 0.84 -10.78 4.86
N LEU A 26 1.37 -10.45 6.04
CA LEU A 26 0.92 -11.02 7.31
C LEU A 26 -0.42 -10.46 7.79
N PHE A 27 -0.92 -9.37 7.19
CA PHE A 27 -2.18 -8.74 7.62
C PHE A 27 -3.36 -9.70 7.63
N ASP A 28 -3.46 -10.53 6.59
CA ASP A 28 -4.59 -11.43 6.42
C ASP A 28 -4.23 -12.64 5.54
N GLN A 29 -3.48 -13.57 6.14
CA GLN A 29 -3.12 -14.84 5.49
C GLN A 29 -4.34 -15.73 5.21
N GLU A 30 -5.49 -15.49 5.86
CA GLU A 30 -6.68 -16.34 5.74
C GLU A 30 -7.64 -15.88 4.63
N LEU A 31 -7.70 -14.58 4.29
CA LEU A 31 -8.63 -14.04 3.29
C LEU A 31 -8.02 -13.72 1.92
N GLY A 32 -6.77 -14.12 1.68
CA GLY A 32 -6.11 -13.94 0.39
C GLY A 32 -5.72 -12.50 0.10
N PHE A 33 -5.42 -11.71 1.14
CA PHE A 33 -4.90 -10.36 0.98
C PHE A 33 -3.56 -10.41 0.23
N ASN A 34 -3.48 -9.69 -0.88
CA ASN A 34 -2.27 -9.59 -1.67
C ASN A 34 -2.11 -8.17 -2.20
N ILE A 35 -1.02 -7.53 -1.80
CA ILE A 35 -0.55 -6.25 -2.33
C ILE A 35 0.67 -6.51 -3.20
N VAL A 36 0.82 -5.77 -4.29
CA VAL A 36 1.92 -5.97 -5.26
C VAL A 36 2.66 -4.67 -5.49
N SER A 37 3.98 -4.76 -5.62
CA SER A 37 4.78 -3.64 -6.11
C SER A 37 4.41 -3.33 -7.56
N VAL A 38 4.45 -2.07 -7.94
CA VAL A 38 4.40 -1.67 -9.36
C VAL A 38 5.60 -2.22 -10.15
N ASN A 39 6.69 -2.58 -9.46
CA ASN A 39 7.88 -3.19 -10.06
C ASN A 39 7.83 -4.73 -10.10
N ASP A 40 6.74 -5.36 -9.65
CA ASP A 40 6.57 -6.82 -9.66
C ASP A 40 6.65 -7.35 -11.11
N GLU A 41 7.45 -8.41 -11.33
CA GLU A 41 7.71 -8.98 -12.67
C GLU A 41 6.46 -9.52 -13.37
N ARG A 42 5.37 -9.76 -12.63
CA ARG A 42 4.08 -10.22 -13.17
C ARG A 42 3.27 -9.07 -13.78
N LEU A 43 3.62 -7.83 -13.49
CA LEU A 43 2.99 -6.63 -14.05
C LEU A 43 3.74 -6.14 -15.28
N PRO A 44 3.12 -5.29 -16.13
CA PRO A 44 3.85 -4.56 -17.15
C PRO A 44 5.04 -3.81 -16.56
N ASN A 45 6.21 -4.06 -17.14
CA ASN A 45 7.47 -3.56 -16.64
C ASN A 45 7.68 -2.12 -17.14
N VAL A 46 8.51 -1.37 -16.41
CA VAL A 46 9.02 -0.05 -16.82
C VAL A 46 7.92 1.01 -17.02
N TRP A 47 7.27 1.38 -15.91
CA TRP A 47 6.30 2.47 -15.86
C TRP A 47 6.96 3.83 -16.20
N TYR A 48 6.97 4.18 -17.49
CA TYR A 48 7.43 5.49 -17.96
C TYR A 48 6.31 6.53 -17.88
N GLY A 49 6.62 7.66 -17.26
CA GLY A 49 5.78 8.85 -17.23
C GLY A 49 6.63 10.07 -17.53
N GLY A 50 6.24 10.89 -18.51
CA GLY A 50 7.04 12.03 -18.95
C GLY A 50 8.35 11.59 -19.63
N THR A 51 9.50 12.00 -19.09
CA THR A 51 10.82 11.75 -19.70
C THR A 51 11.63 10.64 -19.02
N ARG A 52 11.10 10.01 -17.96
CA ARG A 52 11.83 9.05 -17.12
C ARG A 52 10.94 7.89 -16.67
N ARG A 53 11.59 6.83 -16.19
CA ARG A 53 10.91 5.74 -15.48
C ARG A 53 10.48 6.24 -14.10
N LEU A 54 9.43 5.64 -13.56
CA LEU A 54 9.02 5.84 -12.19
C LEU A 54 10.10 5.27 -11.24
N GLU A 55 10.63 6.10 -10.35
CA GLU A 55 11.71 5.73 -9.40
C GLU A 55 11.23 5.93 -7.96
N CYS A 56 10.20 5.18 -7.56
CA CYS A 56 9.69 5.17 -6.20
C CYS A 56 9.08 3.80 -5.83
N CYS A 57 9.00 3.53 -4.52
CA CYS A 57 8.36 2.34 -3.99
C CYS A 57 6.84 2.58 -3.91
N ILE A 58 6.09 1.84 -4.72
CA ILE A 58 4.62 1.90 -4.76
C ILE A 58 4.07 0.48 -4.70
N LEU A 59 3.20 0.23 -3.74
CA LEU A 59 2.39 -0.98 -3.67
C LEU A 59 0.94 -0.66 -4.02
N ILE A 60 0.29 -1.53 -4.80
CA ILE A 60 -1.08 -1.36 -5.25
C ILE A 60 -1.92 -2.60 -4.91
N GLY A 61 -3.20 -2.39 -4.63
CA GLY A 61 -4.17 -3.46 -4.40
C GLY A 61 -5.61 -2.99 -4.44
N ALA A 62 -6.52 -3.89 -4.79
CA ALA A 62 -7.96 -3.65 -4.78
C ALA A 62 -8.67 -4.84 -4.14
N TYR A 63 -9.54 -4.57 -3.17
CA TYR A 63 -10.08 -5.59 -2.28
C TYR A 63 -11.58 -5.43 -2.12
N ASN A 64 -12.28 -6.56 -2.00
CA ASN A 64 -13.68 -6.59 -1.61
C ASN A 64 -13.78 -6.69 -0.09
N ASN A 65 -14.58 -5.82 0.53
CA ASN A 65 -14.91 -5.84 1.96
C ASN A 65 -13.67 -5.77 2.88
N LEU A 66 -12.64 -5.03 2.47
CA LEU A 66 -11.46 -4.79 3.32
C LEU A 66 -11.87 -4.01 4.57
N ASP A 67 -11.49 -4.53 5.73
CA ASP A 67 -11.53 -3.78 6.99
C ASP A 67 -10.38 -2.76 7.00
N LEU A 68 -10.69 -1.55 6.53
CA LEU A 68 -9.72 -0.49 6.32
C LEU A 68 -9.09 -0.01 7.64
N GLU A 69 -9.89 0.11 8.70
CA GLU A 69 -9.40 0.57 10.01
C GLU A 69 -8.42 -0.44 10.60
N LYS A 70 -8.76 -1.74 10.54
CA LYS A 70 -7.85 -2.82 10.94
C LYS A 70 -6.56 -2.81 10.13
N PHE A 71 -6.65 -2.56 8.81
CA PHE A 71 -5.48 -2.48 7.95
C PHE A 71 -4.56 -1.31 8.30
N ILE A 72 -5.12 -0.12 8.50
CA ILE A 72 -4.35 1.06 8.92
C ILE A 72 -3.65 0.80 10.26
N LEU A 73 -4.37 0.24 11.24
CA LEU A 73 -3.80 -0.10 12.54
C LEU A 73 -2.67 -1.13 12.41
N PHE A 74 -2.85 -2.14 11.55
CA PHE A 74 -1.81 -3.11 11.26
C PHE A 74 -0.56 -2.45 10.66
N LEU A 75 -0.71 -1.62 9.63
CA LEU A 75 0.43 -0.92 9.03
C LEU A 75 1.16 -0.03 10.04
N ALA A 76 0.43 0.62 10.94
CA ALA A 76 1.01 1.52 11.93
C ALA A 76 1.67 0.82 13.13
N THR A 77 1.33 -0.45 13.41
CA THR A 77 1.75 -1.13 14.65
C THR A 77 2.47 -2.46 14.47
N LYS A 78 2.39 -3.05 13.28
CA LYS A 78 2.95 -4.39 12.97
C LYS A 78 3.98 -4.38 11.87
N VAL A 79 3.94 -3.40 10.97
CA VAL A 79 4.98 -3.24 9.97
C VAL A 79 6.09 -2.38 10.57
N GLU A 80 7.31 -2.90 10.51
CA GLU A 80 8.54 -2.22 10.91
C GLU A 80 9.00 -1.33 9.76
N TRP A 81 8.82 -0.02 9.92
CA TRP A 81 9.25 0.99 8.97
C TRP A 81 10.55 1.64 9.46
N GLU A 82 11.54 1.77 8.59
CA GLU A 82 12.75 2.55 8.87
C GLU A 82 12.46 4.06 8.92
N ALA A 83 11.56 4.54 8.05
CA ALA A 83 11.14 5.93 7.92
C ALA A 83 9.60 6.04 7.85
N ALA A 84 8.94 5.73 8.97
CA ALA A 84 7.48 5.70 9.09
C ALA A 84 6.78 7.02 8.71
N ASP A 85 7.45 8.16 8.88
CA ASP A 85 6.99 9.49 8.52
C ASP A 85 6.94 9.75 7.00
N LEU A 86 7.60 8.88 6.21
CA LEU A 86 7.58 8.92 4.75
C LEU A 86 6.59 7.91 4.14
N VAL A 87 5.83 7.20 4.97
CA VAL A 87 4.83 6.24 4.50
C VAL A 87 3.48 6.90 4.34
N GLN A 88 2.90 6.74 3.16
CA GLN A 88 1.62 7.30 2.78
C GLN A 88 0.69 6.20 2.29
N LEU A 89 -0.54 6.19 2.80
CA LEU A 89 -1.60 5.33 2.31
C LEU A 89 -2.65 6.18 1.58
N LEU A 90 -2.79 5.97 0.28
CA LEU A 90 -3.91 6.51 -0.49
C LEU A 90 -5.02 5.48 -0.58
N VAL A 91 -6.24 5.87 -0.23
CA VAL A 91 -7.42 5.00 -0.21
C VAL A 91 -8.53 5.60 -1.04
N LYS A 92 -9.19 4.75 -1.83
CA LYS A 92 -10.45 5.10 -2.49
C LYS A 92 -11.46 3.98 -2.30
N GLU A 93 -12.46 4.21 -1.46
CA GLU A 93 -13.60 3.32 -1.32
C GLU A 93 -14.56 3.45 -2.52
N GLN A 94 -15.49 2.52 -2.64
CA GLN A 94 -16.38 2.41 -3.80
C GLN A 94 -17.15 3.70 -4.11
N GLU A 95 -17.69 4.36 -3.09
CA GLU A 95 -18.50 5.58 -3.23
C GLU A 95 -17.65 6.86 -3.18
N ASP A 96 -16.34 6.74 -2.94
CA ASP A 96 -15.46 7.90 -2.89
C ASP A 96 -15.29 8.52 -4.28
N MET A 97 -15.37 9.86 -4.34
CA MET A 97 -15.13 10.62 -5.57
C MET A 97 -13.66 10.73 -5.94
N LYS A 98 -12.75 10.60 -4.95
CA LYS A 98 -11.30 10.74 -5.12
C LYS A 98 -10.55 9.94 -4.04
N PHE A 99 -9.26 9.70 -4.26
CA PHE A 99 -8.39 9.15 -3.22
C PHE A 99 -8.29 10.11 -2.03
N LYS A 100 -8.28 9.53 -0.83
CA LYS A 100 -7.96 10.18 0.44
C LYS A 100 -6.54 9.77 0.83
N LEU A 101 -5.76 10.71 1.33
CA LEU A 101 -4.44 10.43 1.90
C LEU A 101 -4.58 10.17 3.40
N ILE A 102 -3.97 9.10 3.88
CA ILE A 102 -3.89 8.71 5.27
C ILE A 102 -2.41 8.63 5.65
N ASP A 103 -1.99 9.49 6.57
CA ASP A 103 -0.66 9.45 7.14
C ASP A 103 -0.60 8.38 8.23
N LEU A 104 0.39 7.49 8.18
CA LEU A 104 0.53 6.40 9.15
C LEU A 104 1.30 6.81 10.43
N SER A 105 1.89 8.00 10.45
CA SER A 105 2.60 8.52 11.62
C SER A 105 1.61 8.79 12.75
N LEU A 106 1.46 7.84 13.67
CA LEU A 106 0.79 8.06 14.94
C LEU A 106 1.63 9.06 15.76
N LYS A 107 1.14 10.30 15.86
CA LYS A 107 1.54 11.20 16.95
C LYS A 107 1.06 10.58 18.25
N TYR A 108 1.97 10.04 19.05
CA TYR A 108 1.76 9.88 20.48
C TYR A 108 2.04 11.22 21.18
#